data_AF-A0A5K1DW90-F1
#
_entry.id   AF-A0A5K1DW90-F1
#
_cell.length_a   1.000
_cell.length_b   1.000
_cell.length_c   1.000
_cell.angle_alpha   90.00
_cell.angle_beta   90.00
_cell.angle_gamma   90.00
#
_symmetry.space_group_name_H-M   'P 1'
#
loop_
_entity.id
_entity.type
_entity.pdbx_description
1 polymer ?
#
loop_
_entity_poly.entity_id
_entity_poly.type
_entity_poly.pdbx_seq_one_letter_code
_entity_poly.pdbx_strand_id
1 'polypeptide(L)' 'MFVGTWNVGGNPPHGGLNLRDWLEAQFPADIYVLG' A
#
# COMPACT_ATOMS: atom_id res chain seq x y z
N MET A 1 6.41 10.77 5.96
CA MET A 1 4.99 10.60 5.58
C MET A 1 4.93 9.87 4.24
N PHE A 2 4.10 8.83 4.12
CA PHE A 2 3.89 8.06 2.89
C PHE A 2 2.42 8.16 2.47
N VAL A 3 2.17 8.32 1.16
CA VAL A 3 0.81 8.35 0.59
C VAL A 3 0.78 7.44 -0.63
N GLY A 4 -0.12 6.46 -0.61
CA GLY A 4 -0.32 5.51 -1.70
C GLY A 4 -1.80 5.39 -2.04
N THR A 5 -2.11 5.27 -3.33
CA THR A 5 -3.47 4.95 -3.77
C THR A 5 -3.50 3.71 -4.64
N TRP A 6 -4.53 2.88 -4.46
CA TRP A 6 -4.75 1.71 -5.28
C TRP A 6 -6.23 1.47 -5.57
N ASN A 7 -6.58 1.56 -6.86
CA ASN A 7 -7.89 1.15 -7.34
C ASN A 7 -7.96 -0.38 -7.47
N VAL A 8 -8.68 -1.03 -6.55
CA VAL A 8 -8.90 -2.49 -6.55
C VAL A 8 -10.02 -2.94 -7.50
N GLY A 9 -10.71 -2.02 -8.16
CA GLY A 9 -11.74 -2.33 -9.17
C GLY A 9 -12.91 -3.17 -8.66
N GLY A 10 -13.25 -3.05 -7.37
CA GLY A 10 -14.30 -3.85 -6.72
C GLY A 10 -13.94 -5.32 -6.48
N ASN A 11 -12.71 -5.73 -6.79
CA ASN A 11 -12.22 -7.07 -6.55
C ASN A 11 -11.38 -7.10 -5.26
N PRO A 12 -11.36 -8.24 -4.53
CA PRO A 12 -10.39 -8.41 -3.47
C PRO A 12 -8.97 -8.34 -4.06
N PRO A 13 -7.98 -7.89 -3.29
CA PRO A 13 -6.59 -8.00 -3.66
C PRO A 13 -6.24 -9.40 -4.15
N HIS A 14 -5.35 -9.50 -5.15
CA HIS A 14 -4.80 -10.78 -5.56
C HIS A 14 -4.22 -11.49 -4.32
N GLY A 15 -4.42 -12.81 -4.18
CA GLY A 15 -4.03 -13.54 -2.97
C GLY A 15 -2.55 -13.49 -2.60
N GLY A 16 -1.69 -13.01 -3.52
CA GLY A 16 -0.27 -12.76 -3.29
C GLY A 16 0.08 -11.31 -2.97
N LEU A 17 -0.89 -10.40 -2.79
CA LEU A 17 -0.59 -9.03 -2.39
C LEU A 17 -0.08 -9.00 -0.95
N ASN A 18 1.18 -8.63 -0.81
CA ASN A 18 1.79 -8.32 0.46
C ASN A 18 1.86 -6.80 0.63
N LEU A 19 1.14 -6.29 1.63
CA LEU A 19 1.15 -4.84 1.94
C LEU A 19 2.53 -4.34 2.32
N ARG A 20 3.41 -5.19 2.88
CA ARG A 20 4.78 -4.79 3.24
C ARG A 20 5.59 -4.40 2.01
N ASP A 21 5.42 -5.14 0.93
CA ASP A 21 6.14 -4.91 -0.33
C ASP A 21 5.55 -3.68 -1.03
N TRP A 22 4.24 -3.45 -0.91
CA TRP A 22 3.59 -2.26 -1.45
C TRP A 22 3.90 -0.97 -0.67
N LEU A 23 4.09 -1.07 0.64
CA LEU A 23 4.43 0.05 1.53
C LEU A 23 5.94 0.29 1.63
N GLU A 24 6.75 -0.44 0.86
CA GLU A 24 8.20 -0.30 0.89
C GLU A 24 8.61 1.09 0.40
N ALA A 25 9.26 1.83 1.29
CA ALA A 25 9.81 3.14 1.04
C ALA A 25 11.29 3.16 1.43
N GLN A 26 12.07 4.02 0.78
CA GLN A 26 13.52 4.16 1.05
C GLN A 26 13.81 4.42 2.54
N PHE A 27 12.87 5.05 3.25
CA PHE A 27 12.90 5.24 4.69
C PHE A 27 11.50 4.95 5.28
N PRO A 28 11.41 4.40 6.50
CA PRO A 28 10.13 4.23 7.19
C PRO A 28 9.44 5.58 7.37
N ALA A 29 8.15 5.65 7.06
CA ALA A 29 7.34 6.82 7.37
C ALA A 29 6.76 6.73 8.78
N ASP A 30 6.64 7.88 9.46
CA ASP A 30 5.92 7.96 10.74
C ASP A 30 4.40 7.84 10.57
N ILE A 31 3.88 8.22 9.40
CA ILE A 31 2.46 8.22 9.06
C ILE A 31 2.29 7.66 7.63
N TYR A 32 1.37 6.73 7.48
CA TYR A 32 0.94 6.13 6.21
C TYR A 32 -0.53 6.49 5.94
N VAL A 33 -0.82 7.02 4.76
CA VAL A 33 -2.18 7.31 4.29
C VAL A 33 -2.43 6.52 3.02
N LEU A 34 -3.44 5.66 3.04
CA LEU A 34 -3.73 4.70 1.97
C LEU A 34 -5.16 4.91 1.47
N GLY A 35 -5.33 5.03 0.15
CA GLY A 35 -6.61 5.39 -0.50
C GLY A 35 -7.00 4.52 -1.68
#